data_AF-A0A9D2MQ40-F1
#
_entry.id   AF-A0A9D2MQ40-F1
#
_cell.length_a   1.000
_cell.length_b   1.000
_cell.length_c   1.000
_cell.angle_alpha   90.00
_cell.angle_beta   90.00
_cell.angle_gamma   90.00
#
_symmetry.space_group_name_H-M   'P 1'
#
loop_
_entity.id
_entity.type
_entity.pdbx_description
1 polymer ?
#
loop_
_entity_poly.entity_id
_entity_poly.type
_entity_poly.pdbx_seq_one_letter_code
_entity_poly.pdbx_strand_id
1 'polypeptide(L)' 'MSDFLTFLYEGYIKPYLDRQSKDDGDTFRHSLCEGNQTEETQKDVDAVVAFAAAHAFLLGVRTGAGLRQSGAL' A
#
# COMPACT_ATOMS: atom_id res chain seq x y z
N MET A 1 -8.93 -9.48 3.24
CA MET A 1 -8.01 -9.10 4.35
C MET A 1 -8.69 -9.41 5.67
N SER A 2 -7.94 -9.73 6.73
CA SER A 2 -8.55 -9.83 8.07
C SER A 2 -9.02 -8.45 8.55
N ASP A 3 -9.97 -8.42 9.50
CA ASP A 3 -10.50 -7.17 10.06
C ASP A 3 -9.39 -6.23 10.56
N PHE A 4 -8.37 -6.81 11.21
CA PHE A 4 -7.20 -6.05 11.66
C PHE A 4 -6.42 -5.42 10.51
N LEU A 5 -6.20 -6.14 9.41
CA LEU A 5 -5.47 -5.61 8.25
C LEU A 5 -6.27 -4.55 7.52
N THR A 6 -7.60 -4.70 7.44
CA THR A 6 -8.49 -3.66 6.91
C THR A 6 -8.43 -2.40 7.77
N PHE A 7 -8.56 -2.54 9.09
CA PHE A 7 -8.40 -1.41 10.03
C PHE A 7 -7.04 -0.72 9.88
N LEU A 8 -5.96 -1.49 9.80
CA LEU A 8 -4.61 -0.96 9.64
C LEU A 8 -4.44 -0.24 8.30
N TYR A 9 -4.97 -0.80 7.22
CA TYR A 9 -4.86 -0.21 5.90
C TYR A 9 -5.61 1.13 5.83
N GLU A 10 -6.89 1.15 6.21
CA GLU A 10 -7.72 2.36 6.16
C GLU A 10 -7.25 3.44 7.13
N GLY A 11 -6.85 3.07 8.34
CA GLY A 11 -6.50 4.03 9.39
C GLY A 11 -5.08 4.60 9.29
N TYR A 12 -4.14 3.87 8.68
CA TYR A 12 -2.72 4.21 8.75
C TYR A 12 -2.00 4.14 7.41
N ILE A 13 -2.12 3.04 6.67
CA ILE A 13 -1.33 2.82 5.46
C ILE A 13 -1.80 3.71 4.32
N LYS A 14 -3.10 3.70 4.01
CA LYS A 14 -3.67 4.53 2.94
C LYS A 14 -3.44 6.03 3.19
N PRO A 15 -3.75 6.59 4.38
CA PRO A 15 -3.43 7.98 4.67
C PRO A 15 -1.94 8.35 4.56
N TYR A 16 -1.03 7.40 4.84
CA TYR A 16 0.39 7.62 4.64
C TYR A 16 0.75 7.67 3.15
N LEU A 17 0.25 6.71 2.36
CA LEU A 17 0.49 6.63 0.92
C LEU A 17 -0.06 7.86 0.18
N ASP A 18 -1.25 8.32 0.54
CA ASP A 18 -1.90 9.50 -0.06
C ASP A 18 -1.10 10.80 0.15
N ARG A 19 -0.26 10.86 1.21
CA ARG A 19 0.60 12.00 1.50
C ARG A 19 1.97 11.92 0.83
N GLN A 20 2.36 10.78 0.28
CA GLN A 20 3.64 10.65 -0.39
C GLN A 20 3.60 11.37 -1.74
N SER A 21 4.65 12.11 -2.05
CA SER A 21 4.82 12.68 -3.39
C SER A 21 5.05 11.55 -4.38
N LYS A 22 4.24 11.52 -5.44
CA LYS A 22 4.51 10.69 -6.62
C LYS A 22 5.58 11.37 -7.47
N ASP A 23 6.50 10.60 -8.05
CA ASP A 23 7.35 11.14 -9.11
C ASP A 23 6.54 11.34 -10.41
N ASP A 24 7.15 11.98 -11.41
CA ASP A 24 6.47 12.26 -12.68
C ASP A 24 6.01 10.97 -13.38
N GLY A 25 6.78 9.89 -13.25
CA GLY A 25 6.45 8.59 -13.81
C GLY A 25 5.27 7.92 -13.11
N ASP A 26 5.24 7.97 -11.78
CA ASP A 26 4.15 7.46 -10.95
C ASP A 26 2.87 8.24 -11.20
N THR A 27 2.97 9.57 -11.33
CA THR A 27 1.84 10.44 -11.66
C THR A 27 1.26 10.10 -13.04
N PHE A 28 2.12 9.90 -14.04
CA PHE A 28 1.68 9.50 -15.38
C PHE A 28 1.05 8.10 -15.40
N ARG A 29 1.64 7.11 -14.71
CA ARG A 29 1.05 5.77 -14.63
C ARG A 29 -0.29 5.77 -13.91
N HIS A 30 -0.43 6.58 -12.86
CA HIS A 30 -1.68 6.75 -12.13
C HIS A 30 -2.79 7.30 -13.02
N SER A 31 -2.51 8.37 -13.77
CA SER A 31 -3.50 8.99 -14.66
C SER A 31 -3.94 8.07 -15.80
N LEU A 32 -3.03 7.24 -16.32
CA LEU A 32 -3.39 6.19 -17.28
C LEU A 32 -4.31 5.13 -16.69
N CYS A 33 -4.15 4.79 -15.41
CA CYS A 33 -5.05 3.88 -14.71
C CYS A 33 -6.43 4.51 -14.55
N GLU A 34 -6.51 5.71 -13.99
CA GLU A 34 -7.79 6.39 -13.71
C GLU A 34 -8.58 6.69 -14.99
N GLY A 35 -7.91 7.08 -16.07
CA GLY A 35 -8.56 7.47 -17.32
C GLY A 35 -9.13 6.32 -18.16
N ASN A 36 -8.74 5.06 -17.86
CA ASN A 36 -9.07 3.90 -18.70
C ASN A 36 -9.86 2.80 -17.98
N GLN A 37 -10.25 3.02 -16.72
CA GLN A 37 -10.93 2.01 -15.91
C GLN A 37 -12.42 2.30 -15.75
N THR A 38 -13.22 1.22 -15.71
CA THR A 38 -14.59 1.29 -15.21
C THR A 38 -14.58 1.39 -13.68
N GLU A 39 -15.68 1.83 -13.09
CA GLU A 39 -15.83 1.88 -11.62
C GLU A 39 -15.64 0.52 -10.95
N GLU A 40 -16.02 -0.57 -11.62
CA GLU A 40 -15.85 -1.93 -11.11
C GLU A 40 -14.37 -2.33 -11.09
N THR A 41 -13.66 -2.10 -12.20
CA THR A 41 -12.21 -2.36 -12.28
C THR A 41 -11.43 -1.52 -11.27
N GLN A 42 -11.83 -0.27 -11.03
CA GLN A 42 -11.20 0.57 -10.02
C GLN A 42 -11.31 -0.02 -8.62
N LYS A 43 -12.49 -0.57 -8.25
CA LYS A 43 -12.68 -1.23 -6.95
C LYS A 43 -11.82 -2.47 -6.80
N ASP A 44 -11.67 -3.26 -7.87
CA ASP A 44 -10.81 -4.44 -7.86
C ASP A 44 -9.33 -4.05 -7.71
N VAL A 45 -8.89 -3.00 -8.41
CA VAL A 45 -7.53 -2.46 -8.29
C VAL A 45 -7.29 -1.95 -6.88
N ASP A 46 -8.21 -1.18 -6.32
CA ASP A 46 -8.11 -0.68 -4.94
C ASP A 46 -7.98 -1.82 -3.93
N ALA A 47 -8.75 -2.90 -4.11
CA ALA A 47 -8.67 -4.08 -3.25
C ALA A 47 -7.32 -4.80 -3.36
N VAL A 48 -6.75 -4.92 -4.56
CA VAL A 48 -5.42 -5.51 -4.78
C VAL A 48 -4.33 -4.63 -4.17
N VAL A 49 -4.40 -3.31 -4.34
CA VAL A 49 -3.47 -2.35 -3.74
C VAL A 49 -3.54 -2.43 -2.21
N ALA A 50 -4.74 -2.48 -1.63
CA ALA A 50 -4.94 -2.62 -0.19
C ALA A 50 -4.31 -3.90 0.35
N PHE A 51 -4.53 -5.02 -0.33
CA PHE A 51 -3.94 -6.30 0.04
C PHE A 51 -2.40 -6.23 0.00
N ALA A 52 -1.82 -5.74 -1.09
CA ALA A 52 -0.37 -5.68 -1.27
C ALA A 52 0.29 -4.75 -0.25
N ALA A 53 -0.24 -3.55 -0.07
CA ALA A 53 0.30 -2.55 0.84
C ALA A 53 0.27 -3.02 2.31
N ALA A 54 -0.85 -3.63 2.74
CA ALA A 54 -0.97 -4.17 4.09
C ALA A 54 0.07 -5.26 4.40
N HIS A 55 0.31 -6.18 3.46
CA HIS A 55 1.28 -7.25 3.64
C HIS A 55 2.73 -6.74 3.53
N ALA A 56 3.01 -5.79 2.64
CA ALA A 56 4.31 -5.15 2.55
C ALA A 56 4.67 -4.42 3.85
N PHE A 57 3.70 -3.73 4.47
CA PHE A 57 3.89 -3.10 5.78
C PHE A 57 4.23 -4.13 6.87
N LEU A 58 3.47 -5.22 6.98
CA LEU A 58 3.76 -6.29 7.93
C LEU A 58 5.14 -6.91 7.70
N LEU A 59 5.53 -7.12 6.45
CA LEU A 59 6.85 -7.61 6.09
C LEU A 59 7.92 -6.64 6.58
N GLY A 60 7.76 -5.33 6.35
CA GLY A 60 8.65 -4.29 6.86
C GLY A 60 8.83 -4.34 8.37
N VAL A 61 7.73 -4.47 9.13
CA VAL A 61 7.78 -4.60 10.60
C VAL A 61 8.55 -5.84 11.03
N ARG A 62 8.30 -6.99 10.39
CA ARG A 62 9.00 -8.26 10.69
C ARG A 62 10.49 -8.18 10.36
N THR A 63 10.82 -7.60 9.21
CA THR A 63 12.21 -7.39 8.78
C THR A 63 12.94 -6.48 9.76
N GLY A 64 12.36 -5.36 10.16
CA GLY A 64 12.95 -4.46 11.15
C GLY A 64 13.19 -5.13 12.51
N ALA A 65 12.23 -5.93 12.98
CA ALA A 65 12.39 -6.72 14.20
C ALA A 65 13.53 -7.75 14.08
N GLY A 66 13.63 -8.44 12.95
CA GLY A 66 14.69 -9.41 12.67
C GLY A 66 16.08 -8.76 12.61
N LEU A 67 16.21 -7.63 11.92
CA LEU A 67 17.47 -6.88 11.82
C LEU A 67 17.97 -6.38 13.18
N ARG A 68 17.06 -5.92 14.04
CA ARG A 68 17.40 -5.52 15.42
C ARG A 68 17.87 -6.71 16.26
N GLN A 69 17.26 -7.89 16.07
CA GLN A 69 17.69 -9.12 16.77
C GLN A 69 19.06 -9.62 16.28
N SER A 70 19.38 -9.42 14.99
CA SER A 70 20.66 -9.82 14.43
C SER A 70 21.80 -8.82 14.69
N GLY A 71 21.52 -7.68 15.35
CA GLY A 71 22.51 -6.62 15.59
C GLY A 71 22.91 -5.84 14.33
N ALA A 72 22.11 -5.92 13.26
CA ALA A 72 22.34 -5.19 12.01
C ALA A 72 21.73 -3.78 12.02
N LEU A 73 20.94 -3.45 13.06
CA LEU A 73 20.34 -2.16 13.36
C LEU A 73 20.59 -1.77 14.82
#